data_AF-A0A960JKX1-F1
#
_entry.id   AF-A0A960JKX1-F1
#
_cell.length_a   1.000
_cell.length_b   1.000
_cell.length_c   1.000
_cell.angle_alpha   90.00
_cell.angle_beta   90.00
_cell.angle_gamma   90.00
#
_symmetry.space_group_name_H-M   'P 1'
#
loop_
_entity.id
_entity.type
_entity.pdbx_description
1 polymer ?
#
loop_
_entity_poly.entity_id
_entity_poly.type
_entity_poly.pdbx_seq_one_letter_code
_entity_poly.pdbx_strand_id
1 'polypeptide(L)' 'FELVAMARALLREPDLPNRMRDDASHPNGLCIHCNKCLPTIYSGTHCVLVPESSPTGPAAG' A
#
# COMPACT_ATOMS: atom_id res chain seq x y z
N PHE A 1 -1.37 17.95 -13.71
CA PHE A 1 -1.51 18.02 -12.24
C PHE A 1 -0.12 18.25 -11.66
N GLU A 2 -0.01 18.98 -10.55
CA GLU A 2 1.28 19.26 -9.88
C GLU A 2 1.59 18.25 -8.78
N LEU A 3 0.55 17.61 -8.24
CA LEU A 3 0.65 16.60 -7.19
C LEU A 3 -0.25 15.40 -7.53
N VAL A 4 0.15 14.23 -7.03
CA VAL A 4 -0.62 12.98 -7.14
C VAL A 4 -0.95 12.48 -5.74
N ALA A 5 -2.23 12.30 -5.46
CA ALA A 5 -2.68 11.67 -4.22
C ALA A 5 -2.60 10.15 -4.34
N MET A 6 -1.98 9.49 -3.36
CA MET A 6 -1.88 8.04 -3.28
C MET A 6 -2.48 7.55 -1.96
N ALA A 7 -3.26 6.47 -2.00
CA ALA A 7 -3.91 5.89 -0.82
C ALA A 7 -3.74 4.38 -0.76
N ARG A 8 -4.59 3.62 -1.48
CA ARG A 8 -4.60 2.14 -1.45
C ARG A 8 -3.28 1.50 -1.91
N ALA A 9 -2.51 2.19 -2.75
CA ALA A 9 -1.16 1.76 -3.13
C ALA A 9 -0.22 1.72 -1.92
N LEU A 10 -0.26 2.75 -1.08
CA LEU A 10 0.61 2.86 0.09
C LEU A 10 0.22 1.89 1.21
N LEU A 11 -1.02 1.41 1.25
CA LEU A 11 -1.42 0.33 2.17
C LEU A 11 -0.75 -1.01 1.81
N ARG A 12 -0.34 -1.20 0.55
CA ARG A 12 0.31 -2.42 0.04
C ARG A 12 1.83 -2.27 0.01
N GLU A 13 2.31 -1.08 -0.34
CA GLU A 13 3.72 -0.73 -0.49
C GLU A 13 3.99 0.67 0.10
N PRO A 14 4.25 0.77 1.41
CA PRO A 14 4.51 2.07 2.07
C PRO A 14 5.74 2.82 1.54
N ASP A 15 6.71 2.10 0.97
CA ASP A 15 7.96 2.62 0.40
C ASP A 15 7.87 2.90 -1.11
N LEU A 16 6.69 2.75 -1.73
CA LEU A 16 6.50 2.93 -3.18
C LEU A 16 7.06 4.26 -3.73
N PRO A 17 6.89 5.43 -3.08
CA PRO A 17 7.47 6.68 -3.58
C PRO A 17 9.01 6.67 -3.62
N ASN A 18 9.66 5.98 -2.67
CA ASN A 18 11.12 5.85 -2.66
C ASN A 18 11.56 4.91 -3.79
N ARG A 19 10.87 3.78 -3.97
CA ARG A 19 11.17 2.88 -5.09
C ARG A 19 10.99 3.54 -6.45
N MET A 20 9.94 4.34 -6.63
CA MET A 20 9.73 5.11 -7.87
C MET A 20 10.85 6.12 -8.14
N ARG A 21 11.45 6.68 -7.08
CA ARG A 21 12.60 7.59 -7.18
C ARG A 21 13.87 6.84 -7.55
N ASP A 22 14.09 5.67 -6.94
CA ASP A 22 15.36 4.95 -7.01
C ASP A 22 15.41 3.96 -8.20
N ASP A 23 14.26 3.49 -8.69
CA ASP A 23 14.14 2.55 -9.81
C ASP A 23 12.98 2.92 -10.76
N ALA A 24 13.34 3.54 -11.88
CA ALA A 24 12.41 3.93 -12.93
C ALA A 24 11.81 2.74 -13.71
N SER A 25 12.35 1.51 -13.55
CA SER A 25 11.85 0.32 -14.26
C SER A 25 10.60 -0.29 -13.61
N HIS A 26 10.28 0.09 -12.36
CA HIS A 26 9.10 -0.36 -11.64
C HIS A 26 8.19 0.80 -11.22
N PRO A 27 7.59 1.54 -12.17
CA PRO A 27 6.73 2.68 -11.84
C PRO A 27 5.38 2.25 -11.27
N ASN A 28 5.01 0.97 -11.36
CA ASN A 28 3.69 0.49 -11.00
C ASN A 28 3.70 -0.16 -9.62
N GLY A 29 2.75 0.23 -8.77
CA GLY A 29 2.50 -0.46 -7.51
C GLY A 29 1.71 -1.77 -7.70
N LEU A 30 1.74 -2.63 -6.69
CA LEU A 30 1.08 -3.93 -6.60
C LEU A 30 -0.41 -3.85 -6.22
N CYS A 31 -0.96 -2.64 -6.01
CA CYS A 31 -2.38 -2.48 -5.69
C CYS A 31 -3.25 -2.75 -6.92
N ILE A 32 -4.12 -3.74 -6.83
CA ILE A 32 -5.00 -4.19 -7.92
C ILE A 32 -6.45 -3.68 -7.81
N HIS A 33 -6.69 -2.61 -7.04
CA HIS A 33 -8.03 -2.01 -6.84
C HIS A 33 -9.14 -2.97 -6.37
N CYS A 34 -8.81 -4.05 -5.66
CA CYS A 34 -9.79 -5.05 -5.23
C CYS A 34 -10.77 -4.58 -4.14
N ASN A 35 -10.58 -3.38 -3.58
CA ASN A 35 -11.39 -2.76 -2.52
C ASN A 35 -11.49 -3.52 -1.19
N LYS A 36 -10.80 -4.65 -1.02
CA LYS A 36 -10.82 -5.43 0.23
C LYS A 36 -10.18 -4.72 1.42
N CYS A 37 -9.41 -3.66 1.19
CA CYS A 37 -8.92 -2.75 2.23
C CYS A 37 -10.05 -1.89 2.83
N LEU A 38 -11.12 -1.61 2.09
CA LEU A 38 -12.16 -0.68 2.54
C LEU A 38 -12.90 -1.16 3.80
N PRO A 39 -13.30 -2.45 3.94
CA PRO A 39 -13.94 -2.92 5.18
C PRO A 39 -13.02 -2.88 6.40
N THR A 40 -11.69 -2.84 6.22
CA THR A 40 -10.72 -2.85 7.33
C THR A 40 -10.66 -1.52 8.08
N ILE A 41 -11.29 -0.45 7.57
CA ILE A 41 -11.30 0.87 8.23
C ILE A 41 -11.87 0.82 9.66
N TYR A 42 -12.68 -0.19 9.99
CA TYR A 42 -13.29 -0.35 11.32
C TYR A 42 -12.37 -1.05 12.34
N SER A 43 -11.31 -1.72 11.89
CA SER A 43 -10.39 -2.49 12.75
C SER A 43 -8.93 -2.05 12.62
N GLY A 44 -8.65 -1.07 11.76
CA GLY A 44 -7.30 -0.65 11.40
C GLY A 44 -7.10 -0.79 9.90
N THR A 45 -7.03 0.33 9.20
CA THR A 45 -6.98 0.34 7.72
C THR A 45 -5.70 -0.34 7.23
N HIS A 46 -5.83 -1.44 6.50
CA HIS A 46 -4.69 -2.17 5.94
C HIS A 46 -5.03 -2.84 4.60
N CYS A 47 -4.00 -3.25 3.85
CA CYS A 47 -4.20 -4.08 2.67
C CYS A 47 -4.21 -5.56 3.06
N VAL A 48 -5.33 -6.25 2.86
CA VAL A 48 -5.49 -7.69 3.19
C VAL A 48 -4.54 -8.63 2.45
N LEU A 49 -3.85 -8.14 1.41
CA LEU A 49 -2.88 -8.93 0.69
C LEU A 49 -1.51 -8.91 1.38
N VAL A 50 -1.25 -7.97 2.31
CA VAL A 50 -0.01 -7.87 3.09
C VAL A 50 -0.10 -8.86 4.25
N PRO A 51 0.75 -9.90 4.29
CA PRO A 51 0.77 -10.82 5.42
C PRO A 51 1.08 -10.07 6.71
N GLU A 52 0.40 -10.41 7.80
CA GLU A 52 0.64 -9.82 9.14
C GLU A 52 2.08 -10.04 9.64
N SER A 53 2.73 -11.12 9.18
CA SER A 53 4.14 -11.41 9.47
C SER A 53 5.14 -10.54 8.70
N SER A 54 4.68 -9.70 7.77
CA SER A 54 5.56 -8.81 7.03
C SER A 54 6.10 -7.74 7.98
N PRO A 55 7.39 -7.36 7.89
CA PRO A 55 7.93 -6.24 8.68
C PRO A 55 7.24 -4.90 8.36
N THR A 56 6.53 -4.86 7.23
CA THR A 56 5.73 -3.73 6.74
C THR A 56 4.22 -3.97 6.91
N GLY A 57 3.82 -5.09 7.51
CA GLY A 57 2.44 -5.44 7.80
C GLY A 57 1.88 -4.61 8.96
N PRO A 58 0.54 -4.48 9.06
CA PRO A 58 -0.06 -3.89 10.25
C PRO A 58 0.34 -4.72 11.48
N ALA A 59 0.76 -4.07 12.56
CA ALA A 59 0.97 -4.75 13.83
C ALA A 59 -0.33 -5.46 14.23
N ALA A 60 -0.26 -6.76 14.49
CA ALA A 60 -1.39 -7.51 15.03
C ALA A 60 -1.85 -6.82 16.33
N GLY A 61 -3.09 -6.35 16.33
CA GLY A 61 -3.74 -5.74 17.50
C GLY A 61 -4.12 -6.76 18.56
#